data_AF-A0A847I7W5-F1
#
_entry.id   AF-A0A847I7W5-F1
#
_cell.length_a   1.000
_cell.length_b   1.000
_cell.length_c   1.000
_cell.angle_alpha   90.00
_cell.angle_beta   90.00
_cell.angle_gamma   90.00
#
_symmetry.space_group_name_H-M   'P 1'
#
loop_
_entity.id
_entity.type
_entity.pdbx_description
1 polymer ?
#
loop_
_entity_poly.entity_id
_entity_poly.type
_entity_poly.pdbx_seq_one_letter_code
_entity_poly.pdbx_strand_id
1 'polypeptide(L)'
;GQHFIGSIIGDHSKTGIGTILPTGCVVGIASNVFRQSAVPRFVPSFAWLTEAEMTNYRVEKALNIARIVMARRDVHLSDAEAALLKSAADQAGQVEAAGWQ
;
A
#
# COMPACT_ATOMS: atom_id res chain seq x y z
N GLY A 1 -20.53 -13.13 -6.93
CA GLY A 1 -19.25 -13.71 -6.43
C GLY A 1 -18.14 -13.25 -7.34
N GLN A 2 -17.09 -12.66 -6.78
CA GLN A 2 -15.89 -12.26 -7.52
C GLN A 2 -14.95 -13.47 -7.67
N HIS A 3 -15.41 -14.51 -8.36
CA HIS A 3 -14.53 -15.63 -8.73
C HIS A 3 -13.71 -15.16 -9.95
N PHE A 4 -12.40 -15.43 -9.94
CA PHE A 4 -11.44 -15.10 -11.02
C PHE A 4 -10.90 -13.64 -11.09
N ILE A 5 -10.81 -12.91 -9.97
CA ILE A 5 -10.08 -11.62 -9.97
C ILE A 5 -8.57 -11.85 -9.77
N GLY A 6 -7.77 -11.11 -10.53
CA GLY A 6 -6.31 -11.07 -10.39
C GLY A 6 -5.86 -10.37 -9.10
N SER A 7 -4.60 -9.95 -9.05
CA SER A 7 -4.09 -9.17 -7.92
C SER A 7 -4.64 -7.75 -7.95
N ILE A 8 -4.96 -7.21 -6.78
CA ILE A 8 -5.37 -5.81 -6.60
C ILE A 8 -4.23 -5.08 -5.89
N ILE A 9 -3.85 -3.90 -6.39
CA ILE A 9 -2.80 -3.07 -5.81
C ILE A 9 -3.37 -1.67 -5.59
N GLY A 10 -3.38 -1.22 -4.34
CA GLY A 10 -3.86 0.09 -3.94
C GLY A 10 -2.96 1.23 -4.41
N ASP A 11 -3.53 2.43 -4.43
CA ASP A 11 -2.84 3.63 -4.86
C ASP A 11 -1.59 3.93 -4.02
N HIS A 12 -0.60 4.56 -4.64
CA HIS A 12 0.67 4.88 -4.01
C HIS A 12 1.42 3.67 -3.41
N SER A 13 1.06 2.44 -3.73
CA SER A 13 1.84 1.27 -3.33
C SER A 13 3.03 1.07 -4.25
N LYS A 14 4.10 0.48 -3.71
CA LYS A 14 5.34 0.20 -4.45
C LYS A 14 5.75 -1.23 -4.19
N THR A 15 6.12 -1.93 -5.26
CA THR A 15 6.71 -3.26 -5.20
C THR A 15 8.21 -3.18 -5.48
N GLY A 16 8.95 -4.11 -4.88
CA GLY A 16 10.35 -4.34 -5.17
C GLY A 16 10.53 -5.12 -6.46
N ILE A 17 11.76 -5.12 -6.97
CA ILE A 17 12.13 -5.95 -8.12
C ILE A 17 12.06 -7.42 -7.69
N GLY A 18 11.36 -8.24 -8.48
CA GLY A 18 11.21 -9.68 -8.21
C GLY A 18 10.08 -10.03 -7.23
N THR A 19 9.22 -9.08 -6.84
CA THR A 19 8.03 -9.39 -6.03
C THR A 19 7.09 -10.32 -6.79
N ILE A 20 6.75 -11.45 -6.17
CA ILE A 20 5.78 -12.41 -6.71
C ILE A 20 4.41 -12.09 -6.11
N LEU A 21 3.43 -11.78 -6.98
CA LEU A 21 2.04 -11.48 -6.59
C LEU A 21 1.15 -12.70 -6.89
N PRO A 22 0.71 -13.46 -5.87
CA PRO A 22 -0.21 -14.58 -6.08
C PRO A 22 -1.57 -14.13 -6.62
N THR A 23 -2.28 -15.03 -7.31
CA THR A 23 -3.65 -14.77 -7.77
C THR A 23 -4.56 -14.37 -6.62
N GLY A 24 -5.32 -13.28 -6.81
CA GLY A 24 -6.23 -12.75 -5.81
C GLY A 24 -5.55 -12.11 -4.60
N CYS A 25 -4.23 -11.87 -4.64
CA CYS A 25 -3.59 -11.11 -3.57
C CYS A 25 -4.04 -9.65 -3.61
N VAL A 26 -4.22 -9.07 -2.43
CA VAL A 26 -4.61 -7.67 -2.27
C VAL A 26 -3.48 -6.93 -1.56
N VAL A 27 -2.93 -5.91 -2.20
CA VAL A 27 -1.97 -4.98 -1.61
C VAL A 27 -2.72 -3.68 -1.33
N GLY A 28 -2.75 -3.26 -0.07
CA GLY A 28 -3.42 -2.06 0.39
C GLY A 28 -2.82 -0.77 -0.18
N ILE A 29 -3.37 0.37 0.23
CA ILE A 29 -2.95 1.71 -0.23
C ILE A 29 -1.65 2.12 0.47
N ALA A 30 -0.78 2.81 -0.25
CA ALA A 30 0.49 3.34 0.24
C ALA A 30 1.44 2.30 0.87
N SER A 31 1.30 1.03 0.49
CA SER A 31 2.11 -0.07 1.02
C SER A 31 3.41 -0.21 0.23
N ASN A 32 4.51 -0.45 0.93
CA ASN A 32 5.82 -0.71 0.34
C ASN A 32 6.17 -2.19 0.51
N VAL A 33 6.32 -2.90 -0.60
CA VAL A 33 6.54 -4.34 -0.64
C VAL A 33 7.91 -4.64 -1.20
N PHE A 34 8.91 -4.71 -0.34
CA PHE A 34 10.31 -4.99 -0.68
C PHE A 34 10.65 -6.44 -0.39
N ARG A 35 10.03 -7.32 -1.17
CA ARG A 35 10.16 -8.77 -1.06
C ARG A 35 10.38 -9.39 -2.44
N GLN A 36 11.36 -10.27 -2.56
CA GLN A 36 11.72 -11.07 -3.74
C GLN A 36 11.08 -12.47 -3.72
N SER A 37 10.10 -12.69 -2.86
CA SER A 37 9.32 -13.92 -2.75
C SER A 37 7.81 -13.62 -2.73
N ALA A 38 6.99 -14.67 -2.74
CA ALA A 38 5.54 -14.55 -2.80
C ALA A 38 4.98 -13.75 -1.61
N VAL A 39 4.28 -12.66 -1.89
CA VAL A 39 3.65 -11.82 -0.86
C VAL A 39 2.47 -12.56 -0.22
N PRO A 40 2.07 -12.18 1.02
CA PRO A 40 0.84 -12.69 1.62
C PRO A 40 -0.40 -12.43 0.74
N ARG A 41 -1.47 -13.19 0.97
CA ARG A 41 -2.76 -12.97 0.28
C ARG A 41 -3.32 -11.57 0.52
N PHE A 42 -3.02 -10.98 1.66
CA PHE A 42 -3.39 -9.61 1.98
C PHE A 42 -2.20 -8.88 2.60
N VAL A 43 -1.82 -7.75 2.02
CA VAL A 43 -0.85 -6.80 2.58
C VAL A 43 -1.64 -5.56 3.00
N PRO A 44 -1.68 -5.21 4.30
CA PRO A 44 -2.42 -4.05 4.76
C PRO A 44 -1.97 -2.75 4.12
N SER A 45 -2.86 -1.77 4.11
CA SER A 45 -2.59 -0.39 3.75
C SER A 45 -1.58 0.21 4.73
N PHE A 46 -0.69 1.06 4.22
CA PHE A 46 0.43 1.62 4.98
C PHE A 46 1.33 0.54 5.60
N ALA A 47 1.47 -0.61 4.94
CA ALA A 47 2.47 -1.60 5.33
C ALA A 47 3.85 -1.27 4.76
N TRP A 48 4.89 -1.57 5.54
CA TRP A 48 6.26 -1.66 5.10
C TRP A 48 6.69 -3.12 5.23
N LEU A 49 6.52 -3.87 4.15
CA LEU A 49 6.81 -5.29 4.05
C LEU A 49 8.22 -5.49 3.49
N THR A 50 9.03 -6.23 4.23
CA THR A 50 10.38 -6.68 3.83
C THR A 50 10.44 -8.20 3.86
N GLU A 51 11.60 -8.79 3.56
CA GLU A 51 11.81 -10.23 3.77
C GLU A 51 11.77 -10.65 5.23
N ALA A 52 12.17 -9.76 6.15
CA ALA A 52 12.29 -10.09 7.57
C ALA A 52 10.98 -9.86 8.33
N GLU A 53 10.30 -8.75 8.02
CA GLU A 53 9.15 -8.29 8.80
C GLU A 53 8.20 -7.40 8.01
N MET A 54 7.00 -7.25 8.56
CA MET A 54 5.98 -6.29 8.14
C MET A 54 5.76 -5.28 9.27
N THR A 55 5.95 -3.99 8.97
CA THR A 55 5.81 -2.91 9.97
C THR A 55 4.93 -1.78 9.47
N ASN A 56 4.50 -0.91 10.37
CA ASN A 56 3.69 0.26 10.05
C ASN A 56 4.50 1.32 9.29
N TYR A 57 3.99 1.73 8.12
CA TYR A 57 4.48 2.86 7.35
C TYR A 57 3.80 4.16 7.80
N ARG A 58 4.61 5.13 8.23
CA ARG A 58 4.09 6.41 8.76
C ARG A 58 3.34 7.20 7.69
N VAL A 59 2.09 7.56 7.96
CA VAL A 59 1.20 8.31 7.05
C VAL A 59 1.84 9.62 6.56
N GLU A 60 2.46 10.38 7.45
CA GLU A 60 3.13 11.63 7.06
C GLU A 60 4.30 11.40 6.08
N LYS A 61 5.01 10.28 6.23
CA LYS A 61 6.05 9.88 5.28
C LYS A 61 5.42 9.44 3.96
N ALA A 62 4.29 8.74 3.98
CA ALA A 62 3.52 8.38 2.79
C ALA A 62 3.10 9.61 1.98
N LEU A 63 2.55 10.63 2.65
CA LEU A 63 2.15 11.91 2.04
C LEU A 63 3.32 12.66 1.44
N ASN A 64 4.45 12.75 2.16
CA ASN A 64 5.64 13.39 1.64
C ASN A 64 6.15 12.70 0.36
N ILE A 65 6.19 11.36 0.37
CA ILE A 65 6.57 10.59 -0.81
C ILE A 65 5.56 10.78 -1.94
N ALA A 66 4.25 10.79 -1.66
CA ALA A 66 3.21 11.04 -2.64
C ALA A 66 3.42 12.38 -3.37
N ARG A 67 3.66 13.47 -2.62
CA ARG A 67 4.01 14.78 -3.18
C ARG A 67 5.22 14.70 -4.11
N ILE A 68 6.30 14.06 -3.65
CA ILE A 68 7.53 13.93 -4.44
C ILE A 68 7.31 13.14 -5.73
N VAL A 69 6.61 12.00 -5.68
CA VAL A 69 6.43 11.15 -6.87
C VAL A 69 5.43 11.74 -7.87
N MET A 70 4.41 12.46 -7.40
CA MET A 70 3.45 13.16 -8.27
C MET A 70 4.12 14.35 -8.97
N ALA A 71 4.94 15.12 -8.23
CA ALA A 71 5.66 16.27 -8.77
C ALA A 71 6.63 15.90 -9.92
N ARG A 72 7.13 14.65 -9.97
CA ARG A 72 7.94 14.16 -11.11
C ARG A 72 7.18 14.15 -12.44
N ARG A 73 5.86 14.16 -12.40
CA ARG A 73 4.96 14.21 -13.57
C ARG A 73 4.24 15.56 -13.67
N ASP A 74 4.73 16.57 -12.97
CA ASP A 74 4.11 17.90 -12.87
C ASP A 74 2.67 17.86 -12.30
N VAL A 75 2.38 16.86 -11.45
CA VAL A 75 1.10 16.72 -10.76
C VAL A 75 1.27 17.12 -9.30
N HIS A 76 0.41 18.01 -8.81
CA HIS A 76 0.38 18.41 -7.41
C HIS A 76 -0.56 17.51 -6.61
N LEU A 77 -0.12 17.05 -5.43
CA LEU A 77 -1.01 16.39 -4.47
C LEU A 77 -1.88 17.47 -3.82
N SER A 78 -3.16 17.49 -4.17
CA SER A 78 -4.13 18.43 -3.62
C SER A 78 -4.39 18.20 -2.13
N ASP A 79 -4.91 19.22 -1.45
CA ASP A 79 -5.31 19.11 -0.06
C ASP A 79 -6.43 18.07 0.14
N ALA A 80 -7.33 17.92 -0.84
CA ALA A 80 -8.38 16.92 -0.82
C ALA A 80 -7.82 15.49 -0.90
N GLU A 81 -6.85 15.22 -1.78
CA GLU A 81 -6.17 13.92 -1.87
C GLU A 81 -5.34 13.63 -0.61
N ALA A 82 -4.66 14.65 -0.06
CA ALA A 82 -3.94 14.51 1.20
C ALA A 82 -4.87 14.17 2.37
N ALA A 83 -6.04 14.81 2.45
CA ALA A 83 -7.06 14.50 3.44
C ALA A 83 -7.64 13.09 3.24
N LEU A 84 -7.86 12.67 1.99
CA LEU A 84 -8.32 11.32 1.66
C LEU A 84 -7.31 10.26 2.11
N LEU A 85 -6.02 10.44 1.83
CA LEU A 85 -4.96 9.53 2.26
C LEU A 85 -4.88 9.41 3.78
N LYS A 86 -5.07 10.51 4.52
CA LYS A 86 -5.14 10.48 6.00
C LYS A 86 -6.36 9.69 6.49
N SER A 87 -7.53 10.00 5.95
CA SER A 87 -8.78 9.29 6.28
C SER A 87 -8.69 7.79 5.98
N ALA A 88 -8.08 7.42 4.84
CA ALA A 88 -7.85 6.03 4.47
C ALA A 88 -6.93 5.31 5.48
N ALA A 89 -5.90 5.98 6.01
CA ALA A 89 -5.04 5.40 7.05
C ALA A 89 -5.81 5.12 8.35
N ASP A 90 -6.65 6.06 8.77
CA ASP A 90 -7.46 5.92 9.99
C ASP A 90 -8.47 4.77 9.86
N GLN A 91 -9.12 4.66 8.69
CA GLN A 91 -10.04 3.57 8.40
C GLN A 91 -9.33 2.22 8.28
N ALA A 92 -8.18 2.17 7.59
CA ALA A 92 -7.37 0.97 7.45
C ALA A 92 -7.00 0.37 8.82
N GLY A 93 -6.61 1.20 9.79
CA GLY A 93 -6.31 0.75 11.15
C GLY A 93 -7.49 0.07 11.85
N GLN A 94 -8.74 0.37 11.47
CA GLN A 94 -9.94 -0.21 12.04
C GLN A 94 -10.37 -1.48 11.30
N VAL A 95 -10.33 -1.48 9.97
CA VAL A 95 -10.93 -2.54 9.13
C VAL A 95 -9.92 -3.63 8.73
N GLU A 96 -8.64 -3.29 8.66
CA GLU A 96 -7.58 -4.19 8.20
C GLU A 96 -6.79 -4.83 9.36
N ALA A 97 -7.25 -4.67 10.60
CA ALA A 97 -6.55 -5.16 11.81
C ALA A 97 -6.18 -6.66 11.73
N ALA A 98 -7.02 -7.48 11.11
CA ALA A 98 -6.75 -8.92 10.90
C ALA A 98 -5.63 -9.20 9.88
N GLY A 99 -5.33 -8.26 8.99
CA GLY A 99 -4.24 -8.38 8.01
C GLY A 99 -2.85 -8.07 8.56
N TRP A 100 -2.77 -7.53 9.78
CA TRP A 100 -1.52 -7.26 10.49
C TRP A 100 -1.05 -8.44 11.36
N GLN A 101 -1.76 -9.56 11.34
CA GLN A 101 -1.40 -10.82 11.98
C GLN A 101 -0.50 -11.66 11.07
#